data_AF-A0A2U9BTB0-F1
#
_entry.id   AF-A0A2U9BTB0-F1
#
_cell.length_a   1.000
_cell.length_b   1.000
_cell.length_c   1.000
_cell.angle_alpha   90.00
_cell.angle_beta   90.00
_cell.angle_gamma   90.00
#
_symmetry.space_group_name_H-M   'P 1'
#
loop_
_entity.id
_entity.type
_entity.pdbx_description
1 polymer ?
#
loop_
_entity_poly.entity_id
_entity_poly.type
_entity_poly.pdbx_seq_one_letter_code
_entity_poly.pdbx_strand_id
1 'polypeptide(L)'
;MRIMATPSVSESPVNKGASNVPGSGQPTHSRDPEEESCPICMESMATAEKTTLRCKHSFCSGCLKQAFSYKPVCPTCGALYGTLRGTQPDGGTMKVTRNSSSVPGYEKYGTIVIQYRIPSGIQKEEHPSPGEPYEGVSRTAYLPHSPEGQRVLGLLRRAFDQRLIFRVGRSTTSGRNNVVTWNDIHHKTSTHGGSTHYGYPDPDYLSRVADELKVKGIEGVTSHRK
;
A
#
# COMPACT_ATOMS: atom_id res chain seq x y z
N MET A 1 20.05 -44.68 -20.00
CA MET A 1 21.17 -45.16 -20.85
C MET A 1 20.94 -44.72 -22.28
N ARG A 2 22.01 -44.24 -22.93
CA ARG A 2 22.24 -44.07 -24.38
C ARG A 2 21.67 -42.82 -25.07
N ILE A 3 22.43 -42.02 -25.85
CA ILE A 3 23.86 -41.69 -26.01
C ILE A 3 23.86 -40.28 -26.65
N MET A 4 24.81 -39.43 -26.28
CA MET A 4 25.12 -38.12 -26.86
C MET A 4 25.65 -38.19 -28.30
N ALA A 5 25.44 -37.11 -29.07
CA ALA A 5 26.36 -36.69 -30.15
C ALA A 5 26.30 -35.16 -30.38
N THR A 6 27.37 -34.46 -30.01
CA THR A 6 27.89 -33.18 -30.56
C THR A 6 29.09 -33.53 -31.48
N PRO A 7 29.90 -32.61 -32.09
CA PRO A 7 29.93 -31.13 -32.20
C PRO A 7 30.13 -30.64 -33.68
N SER A 8 30.21 -29.33 -34.05
CA SER A 8 31.44 -28.51 -34.12
C SER A 8 31.16 -27.23 -34.97
N VAL A 9 31.29 -26.01 -34.44
CA VAL A 9 32.33 -24.94 -34.60
C VAL A 9 32.93 -24.68 -36.00
N SER A 10 32.80 -23.45 -36.51
CA SER A 10 33.94 -22.63 -37.03
C SER A 10 33.54 -21.18 -37.33
N GLU A 11 34.46 -20.25 -37.04
CA GLU A 11 34.36 -18.78 -37.09
C GLU A 11 34.73 -18.16 -38.47
N SER A 12 34.11 -17.01 -38.76
CA SER A 12 34.57 -15.75 -39.41
C SER A 12 35.47 -15.73 -40.65
N PRO A 13 35.31 -14.71 -41.53
CA PRO A 13 36.24 -13.57 -41.44
C PRO A 13 35.66 -12.16 -41.74
N VAL A 14 36.45 -11.19 -41.27
CA VAL A 14 36.36 -9.73 -41.32
C VAL A 14 36.49 -9.17 -42.75
N ASN A 15 35.82 -8.06 -43.08
CA ASN A 15 36.30 -7.16 -44.14
C ASN A 15 36.15 -5.67 -43.78
N LYS A 16 37.22 -4.92 -44.07
CA LYS A 16 37.41 -3.48 -43.82
C LYS A 16 36.94 -2.67 -45.03
N GLY A 17 36.38 -1.48 -44.80
CA GLY A 17 36.17 -0.47 -45.82
C GLY A 17 35.94 0.90 -45.21
N ALA A 18 36.95 1.77 -45.28
CA ALA A 18 36.87 3.18 -44.92
C ALA A 18 36.65 4.01 -46.20
N SER A 19 35.82 5.05 -46.14
CA SER A 19 35.85 6.19 -47.07
C SER A 19 35.16 7.41 -46.43
N ASN A 20 35.91 8.50 -46.29
CA ASN A 20 35.48 9.86 -45.95
C ASN A 20 35.08 10.61 -47.23
N VAL A 21 34.02 11.44 -47.21
CA VAL A 21 33.89 12.77 -47.90
C VAL A 21 32.78 13.59 -47.19
N PRO A 22 32.86 14.95 -47.11
CA PRO A 22 32.16 15.76 -46.11
C PRO A 22 30.97 16.60 -46.65
N GLY A 23 30.17 17.10 -45.69
CA GLY A 23 29.47 18.38 -45.77
C GLY A 23 28.01 18.35 -46.23
N SER A 24 27.10 18.81 -45.35
CA SER A 24 26.18 19.93 -45.61
C SER A 24 25.07 20.00 -44.56
N GLY A 25 24.94 21.17 -43.93
CA GLY A 25 23.68 21.82 -43.55
C GLY A 25 22.65 21.05 -42.71
N GLN A 26 22.48 21.51 -41.47
CA GLN A 26 21.24 21.34 -40.70
C GLN A 26 19.98 21.65 -41.54
N PRO A 27 18.86 20.99 -41.19
CA PRO A 27 17.72 21.72 -40.70
C PRO A 27 17.63 21.49 -39.19
N THR A 28 17.74 22.59 -38.43
CA THR A 28 17.25 22.66 -37.07
C THR A 28 15.75 22.40 -37.10
N HIS A 29 15.34 21.14 -36.97
CA HIS A 29 14.05 20.85 -36.39
C HIS A 29 14.14 21.29 -34.93
N SER A 30 13.73 22.53 -34.69
CA SER A 30 13.22 22.98 -33.41
C SER A 30 12.22 21.93 -32.95
N ARG A 31 12.64 21.05 -32.05
CA ARG A 31 11.70 20.27 -31.26
C ARG A 31 10.92 21.29 -30.46
N ASP A 32 9.72 21.61 -30.93
CA ASP A 32 8.70 22.24 -30.10
C ASP A 32 8.67 21.50 -28.76
N PRO A 33 8.53 22.22 -27.65
CA PRO A 33 8.54 21.60 -26.33
C PRO A 33 7.39 20.61 -26.33
N GLU A 34 7.76 19.34 -26.27
CA GLU A 34 6.89 18.16 -26.31
C GLU A 34 5.56 18.50 -25.64
N GLU A 35 4.48 18.53 -26.43
CA GLU A 35 3.13 18.62 -25.90
C GLU A 35 2.92 17.39 -25.01
N GLU A 36 3.26 17.53 -23.73
CA GLU A 36 3.11 16.47 -22.75
C GLU A 36 1.62 16.13 -22.67
N SER A 37 1.25 14.93 -23.14
CA SER A 37 -0.12 14.42 -23.06
C SER A 37 -0.46 14.02 -21.62
N CYS A 38 -1.66 14.35 -21.17
CA CYS A 38 -2.15 13.96 -19.87
C CYS A 38 -2.47 12.45 -19.85
N PRO A 39 -1.89 11.64 -18.96
CA PRO A 39 -2.13 10.19 -18.94
C PRO A 39 -3.54 9.80 -18.42
N ILE A 40 -4.37 10.76 -17.99
CA ILE A 40 -5.74 10.51 -17.51
C ILE A 40 -6.76 10.69 -18.63
N CYS A 41 -6.75 11.84 -19.31
CA CYS A 41 -7.67 12.14 -20.42
C CYS A 41 -7.08 11.89 -21.81
N MET A 42 -5.77 11.64 -21.90
CA MET A 42 -5.00 11.46 -23.14
C MET A 42 -4.91 12.72 -24.03
N GLU A 43 -5.36 13.87 -23.55
CA GLU A 43 -5.30 15.16 -24.26
C GLU A 43 -4.01 15.92 -23.96
N SER A 44 -3.64 16.87 -24.84
CA SER A 44 -2.49 17.75 -24.64
C SER A 44 -2.67 18.65 -23.42
N MET A 45 -1.66 18.73 -22.56
CA MET A 45 -1.72 19.58 -21.37
C MET A 45 -1.35 21.02 -21.72
N ALA A 46 -2.35 21.90 -21.81
CA ALA A 46 -2.10 23.33 -21.86
C ALA A 46 -1.26 23.77 -20.63
N THR A 47 -0.20 24.56 -20.84
CA THR A 47 0.74 24.94 -19.77
C THR A 47 0.05 25.61 -18.57
N ALA A 48 -1.02 26.39 -18.82
CA ALA A 48 -1.81 27.05 -17.79
C ALA A 48 -2.65 26.09 -16.92
N GLU A 49 -2.94 24.88 -17.42
CA GLU A 49 -3.77 23.88 -16.73
C GLU A 49 -2.97 22.65 -16.31
N LYS A 50 -1.66 22.64 -16.52
CA LYS A 50 -0.75 21.56 -16.11
C LYS A 50 -0.41 21.66 -14.63
N THR A 51 -0.63 20.57 -13.89
CA THR A 51 -0.11 20.41 -12.53
C THR A 51 0.96 19.31 -12.51
N THR A 52 2.17 19.65 -12.09
CA THR A 52 3.27 18.68 -11.89
C THR A 52 3.42 18.34 -10.42
N LEU A 53 3.38 17.04 -10.11
CA LEU A 53 3.52 16.52 -8.77
C LEU A 53 5.00 16.44 -8.32
N ARG A 54 5.26 16.21 -7.02
CA ARG A 54 6.63 16.07 -6.46
C ARG A 54 7.41 14.88 -7.03
N CYS A 55 6.71 13.85 -7.52
CA CYS A 55 7.25 12.70 -8.25
C CYS A 55 7.48 12.99 -9.74
N LYS A 56 7.35 14.25 -10.17
CA LYS A 56 7.62 14.76 -11.53
C LYS A 56 6.65 14.31 -12.63
N HIS A 57 5.60 13.56 -12.30
CA HIS A 57 4.50 13.30 -13.23
C HIS A 57 3.56 14.51 -13.32
N SER A 58 3.10 14.80 -14.53
CA SER A 58 2.25 15.95 -14.87
C SER A 58 0.86 15.50 -15.34
N PHE A 59 -0.16 16.29 -15.01
CA PHE A 59 -1.56 16.02 -15.35
C PHE A 59 -2.31 17.33 -15.61
N CYS A 60 -3.43 17.28 -16.33
CA CYS A 60 -4.42 18.37 -16.30
C CYS A 60 -4.90 18.58 -14.86
N SER A 61 -5.03 19.83 -14.44
CA SER A 61 -5.40 20.22 -13.08
C SER A 61 -6.77 19.67 -12.68
N GLY A 62 -7.73 19.67 -13.62
CA GLY A 62 -9.05 19.06 -13.42
C GLY A 62 -8.97 17.55 -13.22
N CYS A 63 -8.27 16.84 -14.11
CA CYS A 63 -8.09 15.40 -14.03
C CYS A 63 -7.41 14.97 -12.72
N LEU A 64 -6.38 15.70 -12.30
CA LEU A 64 -5.68 15.42 -11.05
C LEU A 64 -6.57 15.66 -9.82
N LYS A 65 -7.31 16.77 -9.78
CA LYS A 65 -8.27 17.05 -8.70
C LYS A 65 -9.32 15.96 -8.58
N GLN A 66 -9.88 15.53 -9.71
CA GLN A 66 -10.84 14.42 -9.74
C GLN A 66 -10.21 13.12 -9.25
N ALA A 67 -9.03 12.75 -9.75
CA ALA A 67 -8.32 11.55 -9.29
C ALA A 67 -8.04 11.59 -7.77
N PHE A 68 -7.58 12.72 -7.25
CA PHE A 68 -7.28 12.90 -5.83
C PHE A 68 -8.53 12.91 -4.94
N SER A 69 -9.69 13.28 -5.47
CA SER A 69 -10.96 13.17 -4.74
C SER A 69 -11.32 11.71 -4.42
N TYR A 70 -10.93 10.76 -5.29
CA TYR A 70 -11.09 9.33 -5.03
C TYR A 70 -9.95 8.78 -4.16
N LYS A 71 -8.70 9.06 -4.52
CA LYS A 71 -7.53 8.61 -3.77
C LYS A 71 -6.36 9.57 -4.01
N PRO A 72 -5.71 10.11 -2.97
CA PRO A 72 -4.65 11.10 -3.13
C PRO A 72 -3.31 10.43 -3.48
N VAL A 73 -3.27 9.63 -4.55
CA VAL A 73 -2.07 8.98 -5.08
C VAL A 73 -1.83 9.42 -6.51
N CYS A 74 -0.57 9.60 -6.91
CA CYS A 74 -0.21 9.85 -8.30
C CYS A 74 -0.74 8.70 -9.18
N PRO A 75 -1.57 8.99 -10.20
CA PRO A 75 -2.10 7.95 -11.07
C PRO A 75 -1.03 7.18 -11.87
N THR A 76 0.17 7.74 -12.04
CA THR A 76 1.27 7.11 -12.79
C THR A 76 2.14 6.19 -11.95
N CYS A 77 2.53 6.61 -10.74
CA CYS A 77 3.50 5.85 -9.93
C CYS A 77 3.00 5.47 -8.53
N GLY A 78 1.78 5.86 -8.15
CA GLY A 78 1.20 5.53 -6.85
C GLY A 78 1.74 6.32 -5.67
N ALA A 79 2.66 7.28 -5.87
CA ALA A 79 3.15 8.14 -4.80
C ALA A 79 1.99 8.87 -4.10
N LEU A 80 1.90 8.76 -2.77
CA LEU A 80 0.83 9.37 -1.97
C LEU A 80 1.05 10.88 -1.83
N TYR A 81 0.00 11.71 -1.83
CA TYR A 81 0.03 13.19 -1.72
C TYR A 81 -0.91 13.76 -0.64
N GLY A 82 -1.65 12.90 0.05
CA GLY A 82 -2.57 13.29 1.12
C GLY A 82 -2.75 12.16 2.12
N THR A 83 -3.68 12.34 3.05
CA THR A 83 -4.02 11.30 4.01
C THR A 83 -4.94 10.27 3.36
N LEU A 84 -4.50 9.01 3.30
CA LEU A 84 -5.36 7.93 2.85
C LEU A 84 -6.43 7.66 3.90
N ARG A 85 -7.69 7.54 3.47
CA ARG A 85 -8.80 7.13 4.32
C ARG A 85 -9.41 5.86 3.76
N GLY A 86 -9.65 4.88 4.61
CA GLY A 86 -10.27 3.62 4.21
C GLY A 86 -11.79 3.61 4.37
N THR A 87 -12.36 2.41 4.21
CA THR A 87 -13.80 2.14 4.21
C THR A 87 -14.23 1.26 5.39
N GLN A 88 -13.47 1.25 6.49
CA GLN A 88 -13.93 0.66 7.75
C GLN A 88 -15.25 1.30 8.17
N PRO A 89 -16.30 0.56 8.55
CA PRO A 89 -17.55 1.18 8.97
C PRO A 89 -17.42 2.10 10.19
N ASP A 90 -18.29 3.12 10.26
CA ASP A 90 -18.34 4.05 11.38
C ASP A 90 -18.91 3.39 12.66
N GLY A 91 -18.80 4.09 13.80
CA GLY A 91 -19.27 3.57 15.09
C GLY A 91 -18.38 2.48 15.69
N GLY A 92 -17.24 2.19 15.05
CA GLY A 92 -16.23 1.28 15.55
C GLY A 92 -15.53 1.79 16.81
N THR A 93 -15.05 0.87 17.65
CA THR A 93 -14.23 1.18 18.82
C THR A 93 -12.94 0.36 18.83
N MET A 94 -11.86 0.97 19.34
CA MET A 94 -10.57 0.33 19.59
C MET A 94 -10.17 0.59 21.05
N LYS A 95 -10.27 -0.44 21.89
CA LYS A 95 -9.89 -0.38 23.31
C LYS A 95 -8.54 -1.06 23.50
N VAL A 96 -7.72 -0.48 24.38
CA VAL A 96 -6.36 -0.97 24.64
C VAL A 96 -6.23 -1.22 26.13
N THR A 97 -5.77 -2.42 26.48
CA THR A 97 -5.44 -2.81 27.86
C THR A 97 -4.05 -3.43 27.89
N ARG A 98 -3.49 -3.63 29.09
CA ARG A 98 -2.15 -4.17 29.28
C ARG A 98 -2.20 -5.28 30.31
N ASN A 99 -1.52 -6.39 30.00
CA ASN A 99 -1.36 -7.54 30.88
C ASN A 99 0.13 -7.70 31.22
N SER A 100 0.42 -8.22 32.41
CA SER A 100 1.80 -8.52 32.84
C SER A 100 2.38 -9.77 32.18
N SER A 101 1.53 -10.68 31.69
CA SER A 101 1.96 -11.88 30.96
C SER A 101 2.67 -11.52 29.66
N SER A 102 3.78 -12.21 29.37
CA SER A 102 4.53 -12.09 28.12
C SER A 102 3.94 -12.96 27.00
N VAL A 103 4.24 -12.60 25.75
CA VAL A 103 4.10 -13.51 24.60
C VAL A 103 5.45 -14.16 24.28
N PRO A 104 5.48 -15.38 23.70
CA PRO A 104 6.72 -16.03 23.30
C PRO A 104 7.62 -15.14 22.41
N GLY A 105 8.92 -15.07 22.74
CA GLY A 105 9.91 -14.21 22.09
C GLY A 105 10.05 -12.81 22.71
N TYR A 106 9.22 -12.47 23.70
CA TYR A 106 9.22 -11.17 24.37
C TYR A 106 9.10 -11.33 25.91
N GLU A 107 9.79 -12.32 26.50
CA GLU A 107 9.67 -12.72 27.91
C GLU A 107 9.98 -11.59 28.91
N LYS A 108 10.72 -10.57 28.49
CA LYS A 108 11.05 -9.39 29.29
C LYS A 108 9.92 -8.35 29.37
N TYR A 109 8.86 -8.52 28.58
CA TYR A 109 7.80 -7.53 28.42
C TYR A 109 6.43 -8.12 28.74
N GLY A 110 5.50 -7.28 29.21
CA GLY A 110 4.09 -7.64 29.25
C GLY A 110 3.46 -7.70 27.85
N THR A 111 2.13 -7.76 27.79
CA THR A 111 1.38 -7.80 26.53
C THR A 111 0.37 -6.66 26.47
N ILE A 112 0.32 -5.97 25.35
CA ILE A 112 -0.75 -5.04 24.99
C ILE A 112 -1.87 -5.84 24.34
N VAL A 113 -3.10 -5.69 24.84
CA VAL A 113 -4.30 -6.32 24.29
C VAL A 113 -5.15 -5.23 23.64
N ILE A 114 -5.39 -5.38 22.34
CA ILE A 114 -6.20 -4.47 21.53
C ILE A 114 -7.53 -5.15 21.23
N GLN A 115 -8.63 -4.55 21.65
CA GLN A 115 -9.98 -5.02 21.37
C GLN A 115 -10.64 -4.08 20.37
N TYR A 116 -10.96 -4.61 19.21
CA TYR A 116 -11.74 -3.93 18.18
C TYR A 116 -13.19 -4.39 18.25
N ARG A 117 -14.12 -3.45 18.08
CA ARG A 117 -15.53 -3.75 17.85
C ARG A 117 -16.05 -2.84 16.74
N ILE A 118 -16.52 -3.42 15.65
CA ILE A 118 -17.29 -2.74 14.61
C ILE A 118 -18.73 -3.28 14.69
N PRO A 119 -19.75 -2.47 14.98
CA PRO A 119 -21.14 -2.93 14.99
C PRO A 119 -21.60 -3.31 13.58
N SER A 120 -22.64 -4.15 13.48
CA SER A 120 -23.37 -4.34 12.21
C SER A 120 -24.07 -3.05 11.81
N GLY A 121 -24.35 -2.89 10.52
CA GLY A 121 -25.01 -1.69 10.01
C GLY A 121 -25.39 -1.80 8.55
N ILE A 122 -25.64 -0.65 7.92
CA ILE A 122 -26.00 -0.53 6.50
C ILE A 122 -24.81 0.01 5.71
N GLN A 123 -24.58 -0.55 4.53
CA GLN A 123 -23.51 -0.15 3.63
C GLN A 123 -23.78 1.25 3.05
N LYS A 124 -22.75 2.10 3.07
CA LYS A 124 -22.78 3.46 2.50
C LYS A 124 -22.29 3.45 1.06
N GLU A 125 -22.34 4.59 0.40
CA GLU A 125 -21.86 4.78 -0.99
C GLU A 125 -20.40 4.32 -1.18
N GLU A 126 -19.55 4.41 -0.17
CA GLU A 126 -18.16 3.94 -0.26
C GLU A 126 -17.99 2.41 -0.16
N HIS A 127 -19.06 1.65 0.12
CA HIS A 127 -19.01 0.21 0.34
C HIS A 127 -19.46 -0.58 -0.93
N PRO A 128 -19.14 -1.89 -1.01
CA PRO A 128 -19.39 -2.68 -2.22
C PRO A 128 -20.86 -2.81 -2.66
N SER A 129 -21.81 -2.72 -1.72
CA SER A 129 -23.24 -2.83 -2.00
C SER A 129 -24.03 -1.80 -1.18
N PRO A 130 -24.04 -0.51 -1.59
CA PRO A 130 -24.73 0.55 -0.86
C PRO A 130 -26.20 0.21 -0.59
N GLY A 131 -26.68 0.50 0.61
CA GLY A 131 -28.05 0.19 1.06
C GLY A 131 -28.23 -1.22 1.65
N GLU A 132 -27.35 -2.17 1.35
CA GLU A 132 -27.42 -3.53 1.90
C GLU A 132 -26.87 -3.59 3.34
N PRO A 133 -27.38 -4.50 4.20
CA PRO A 133 -26.80 -4.71 5.51
C PRO A 133 -25.40 -5.34 5.42
N TYR A 134 -24.57 -5.08 6.42
CA TYR A 134 -23.34 -5.82 6.66
C TYR A 134 -23.26 -6.33 8.12
N GLU A 135 -22.62 -7.47 8.31
CA GLU A 135 -22.34 -8.01 9.65
C GLU A 135 -21.05 -7.42 10.23
N GLY A 136 -21.13 -6.88 11.44
CA GLY A 136 -20.00 -6.35 12.19
C GLY A 136 -19.03 -7.42 12.71
N VAL A 137 -18.07 -7.01 13.53
CA VAL A 137 -17.10 -7.94 14.13
C VAL A 137 -16.60 -7.46 15.49
N SER A 138 -16.23 -8.42 16.34
CA SER A 138 -15.39 -8.17 17.52
C SER A 138 -14.12 -8.99 17.40
N ARG A 139 -12.96 -8.36 17.56
CA ARG A 139 -11.65 -9.03 17.42
C ARG A 139 -10.69 -8.57 18.49
N THR A 140 -9.88 -9.51 18.97
CA THR A 140 -8.77 -9.23 19.89
C THR A 140 -7.46 -9.44 19.17
N ALA A 141 -6.52 -8.52 19.37
CA ALA A 141 -5.16 -8.61 18.88
C ALA A 141 -4.14 -8.33 19.99
N TYR A 142 -2.91 -8.80 19.78
CA TYR A 142 -1.85 -8.75 20.78
C TYR A 142 -0.60 -8.10 20.20
N LEU A 143 0.08 -7.31 21.03
CA LEU A 143 1.43 -6.83 20.78
C LEU A 143 2.26 -7.04 22.06
N PRO A 144 3.57 -7.30 21.98
CA PRO A 144 4.42 -7.20 23.15
C PRO A 144 4.40 -5.75 23.68
N HIS A 145 4.40 -5.56 24.99
CA HIS A 145 4.52 -4.25 25.64
C HIS A 145 5.99 -3.79 25.66
N SER A 146 6.66 -3.88 24.51
CA SER A 146 8.02 -3.41 24.27
C SER A 146 8.00 -2.01 23.62
N PRO A 147 9.15 -1.33 23.52
CA PRO A 147 9.25 -0.06 22.77
C PRO A 147 8.76 -0.20 21.32
N GLU A 148 9.11 -1.28 20.63
CA GLU A 148 8.68 -1.58 19.26
C GLU A 148 7.17 -1.77 19.18
N GLY A 149 6.60 -2.56 20.10
CA GLY A 149 5.17 -2.81 20.16
C GLY A 149 4.36 -1.54 20.47
N GLN A 150 4.87 -0.65 21.31
CA GLN A 150 4.26 0.67 21.57
C GLN A 150 4.26 1.56 20.32
N ARG A 151 5.33 1.53 19.51
CA ARG A 151 5.39 2.25 18.22
C ARG A 151 4.33 1.71 17.26
N VAL A 152 4.24 0.39 17.09
CA VAL A 152 3.22 -0.26 16.25
C VAL A 152 1.81 0.06 16.74
N LEU A 153 1.56 0.06 18.06
CA LEU A 153 0.27 0.45 18.62
C LEU A 153 -0.14 1.87 18.20
N GLY A 154 0.79 2.84 18.25
CA GLY A 154 0.53 4.21 17.81
C GLY A 154 0.16 4.30 16.33
N LEU A 155 0.82 3.51 15.48
CA LEU A 155 0.49 3.42 14.06
C LEU A 155 -0.88 2.75 13.83
N LEU A 156 -1.20 1.67 14.54
CA LEU A 156 -2.51 1.01 14.46
C LEU A 156 -3.65 1.93 14.91
N ARG A 157 -3.44 2.75 15.95
CA ARG A 157 -4.41 3.77 16.37
C ARG A 157 -4.70 4.74 15.22
N ARG A 158 -3.65 5.30 14.61
CA ARG A 158 -3.80 6.19 13.46
C ARG A 158 -4.49 5.51 12.28
N ALA A 159 -4.13 4.27 11.96
CA ALA A 159 -4.77 3.50 10.91
C ALA A 159 -6.26 3.28 11.19
N PHE A 160 -6.63 3.00 12.45
CA PHE A 160 -8.02 2.86 12.87
C PHE A 160 -8.79 4.17 12.71
N ASP A 161 -8.22 5.29 13.17
CA ASP A 161 -8.82 6.63 13.05
C ASP A 161 -8.99 7.04 11.57
N GLN A 162 -8.08 6.59 10.70
CA GLN A 162 -8.15 6.77 9.25
C GLN A 162 -9.01 5.72 8.55
N ARG A 163 -9.75 4.88 9.28
CA ARG A 163 -10.65 3.84 8.73
C ARG A 163 -9.95 2.77 7.88
N LEU A 164 -8.68 2.48 8.17
CA LEU A 164 -7.82 1.58 7.37
C LEU A 164 -7.69 0.16 7.92
N ILE A 165 -8.10 -0.12 9.16
CA ILE A 165 -7.91 -1.45 9.77
C ILE A 165 -8.90 -2.48 9.20
N PHE A 166 -10.13 -2.05 8.99
CA PHE A 166 -11.20 -2.90 8.47
C PHE A 166 -11.77 -2.38 7.15
N ARG A 167 -12.58 -3.23 6.52
CA ARG A 167 -13.43 -2.90 5.37
C ARG A 167 -14.66 -3.81 5.36
N VAL A 168 -15.69 -3.43 4.62
CA VAL A 168 -16.76 -4.37 4.23
C VAL A 168 -16.31 -5.15 3.00
N GLY A 169 -16.55 -6.46 2.99
CA GLY A 169 -16.20 -7.29 1.84
C GLY A 169 -16.55 -8.76 2.04
N ARG A 170 -15.82 -9.61 1.30
CA ARG A 170 -15.91 -11.06 1.38
C ARG A 170 -14.88 -11.60 2.37
N SER A 171 -15.32 -12.39 3.34
CA SER A 171 -14.40 -13.14 4.21
C SER A 171 -13.63 -14.17 3.39
N THR A 172 -12.30 -14.16 3.51
CA THR A 172 -11.44 -15.17 2.89
C THR A 172 -11.63 -16.55 3.53
N THR A 173 -11.86 -16.59 4.84
CA THR A 173 -11.97 -17.86 5.59
C THR A 173 -13.33 -18.53 5.42
N SER A 174 -14.42 -17.76 5.46
CA SER A 174 -15.79 -18.32 5.39
C SER A 174 -16.49 -18.13 4.05
N GLY A 175 -15.92 -17.34 3.14
CA GLY A 175 -16.52 -17.03 1.84
C GLY A 175 -17.74 -16.11 1.90
N ARG A 176 -18.19 -15.70 3.09
CA ARG A 176 -19.38 -14.85 3.29
C ARG A 176 -19.12 -13.43 2.78
N ASN A 177 -20.05 -12.88 2.00
CA ASN A 177 -20.07 -11.49 1.58
C ASN A 177 -20.74 -10.59 2.64
N ASN A 178 -20.64 -9.28 2.48
CA ASN A 178 -21.29 -8.28 3.34
C ASN A 178 -20.91 -8.45 4.82
N VAL A 179 -19.63 -8.69 5.09
CA VAL A 179 -19.10 -8.77 6.47
C VAL A 179 -17.90 -7.86 6.64
N VAL A 180 -17.64 -7.46 7.88
CA VAL A 180 -16.43 -6.71 8.24
C VAL A 180 -15.22 -7.63 8.28
N THR A 181 -14.22 -7.33 7.45
CA THR A 181 -12.95 -8.07 7.37
C THR A 181 -11.76 -7.16 7.65
N TRP A 182 -10.60 -7.76 7.96
CA TRP A 182 -9.33 -7.04 7.96
C TRP A 182 -9.05 -6.43 6.58
N ASN A 183 -8.27 -5.35 6.54
CA ASN A 183 -7.90 -4.61 5.32
C ASN A 183 -6.37 -4.62 5.10
N ASP A 184 -5.81 -5.82 4.95
CA ASP A 184 -4.39 -6.09 4.67
C ASP A 184 -3.39 -5.54 5.69
N ILE A 185 -3.83 -5.33 6.93
CA ILE A 185 -2.96 -5.03 8.08
C ILE A 185 -3.07 -6.21 9.04
N HIS A 186 -2.05 -7.06 9.06
CA HIS A 186 -2.07 -8.29 9.81
C HIS A 186 -1.98 -8.03 11.31
N HIS A 187 -2.86 -8.71 12.05
CA HIS A 187 -2.91 -8.67 13.50
C HIS A 187 -2.58 -10.04 14.08
N LYS A 188 -1.90 -10.05 15.21
CA LYS A 188 -1.73 -11.27 16.00
C LYS A 188 -2.97 -11.52 16.83
N THR A 189 -3.80 -12.46 16.42
CA THR A 189 -5.06 -12.82 17.08
C THR A 189 -4.92 -13.99 18.06
N SER A 190 -3.72 -14.56 18.17
CA SER A 190 -3.36 -15.56 19.16
C SER A 190 -2.09 -15.12 19.90
N THR A 191 -1.94 -15.52 21.16
CA THR A 191 -0.69 -15.35 21.92
C THR A 191 0.27 -16.52 21.74
N HIS A 192 -0.13 -17.58 21.04
CA HIS A 192 0.64 -18.83 20.86
C HIS A 192 0.46 -19.41 19.45
N GLY A 193 1.15 -20.51 19.14
CA GLY A 193 0.99 -21.27 17.89
C GLY A 193 1.79 -20.71 16.70
N GLY A 194 2.61 -19.68 16.93
CA GLY A 194 3.47 -19.10 15.90
C GLY A 194 2.73 -18.40 14.77
N SER A 195 3.47 -18.04 13.72
CA SER A 195 2.95 -17.27 12.58
C SER A 195 1.78 -17.95 11.84
N THR A 196 1.81 -19.27 11.70
CA THR A 196 0.76 -20.08 11.02
C THR A 196 -0.59 -20.02 11.72
N HIS A 197 -0.61 -19.76 13.02
CA HIS A 197 -1.84 -19.61 13.82
C HIS A 197 -2.11 -18.15 14.19
N TYR A 198 -1.54 -17.19 13.43
CA TYR A 198 -1.67 -15.76 13.70
C TYR A 198 -1.23 -15.37 15.12
N GLY A 199 -0.24 -16.09 15.67
CA GLY A 199 0.23 -15.88 17.03
C GLY A 199 1.74 -15.79 17.16
N TYR A 200 2.22 -15.96 18.38
CA TYR A 200 3.64 -15.86 18.75
C TYR A 200 4.23 -17.26 19.03
N PRO A 201 5.55 -17.45 18.90
CA PRO A 201 6.54 -16.45 18.45
C PRO A 201 6.45 -16.16 16.96
N ASP A 202 6.76 -14.91 16.57
CA ASP A 202 6.93 -14.48 15.18
C ASP A 202 7.90 -13.28 15.18
N PRO A 203 9.20 -13.52 14.96
CA PRO A 203 10.23 -12.49 15.15
C PRO A 203 10.11 -11.33 14.14
N ASP A 204 9.53 -11.58 12.97
CA ASP A 204 9.43 -10.60 11.88
C ASP A 204 8.08 -9.86 11.86
N TYR A 205 7.18 -10.15 12.82
CA TYR A 205 5.84 -9.58 12.80
C TYR A 205 5.84 -8.05 12.92
N LEU A 206 6.59 -7.49 13.87
CA LEU A 206 6.54 -6.05 14.15
C LEU A 206 7.10 -5.21 13.01
N SER A 207 8.11 -5.70 12.29
CA SER A 207 8.62 -5.05 11.07
C SER A 207 7.63 -5.18 9.93
N ARG A 208 7.12 -6.40 9.69
CA ARG A 208 6.16 -6.66 8.60
C ARG A 208 4.87 -5.85 8.72
N VAL A 209 4.28 -5.76 9.92
CA VAL A 209 3.07 -4.93 10.12
C VAL A 209 3.37 -3.44 9.96
N ALA A 210 4.57 -2.97 10.30
CA ALA A 210 4.99 -1.59 10.06
C ALA A 210 5.11 -1.30 8.55
N ASP A 211 5.61 -2.24 7.76
CA ASP A 211 5.67 -2.12 6.29
C ASP A 211 4.27 -2.12 5.67
N GLU A 212 3.37 -3.00 6.13
CA GLU A 212 1.97 -3.01 5.71
C GLU A 212 1.27 -1.67 6.01
N LEU A 213 1.51 -1.11 7.20
CA LEU A 213 1.00 0.21 7.60
C LEU A 213 1.57 1.32 6.72
N LYS A 214 2.88 1.27 6.41
CA LYS A 214 3.54 2.23 5.52
C LYS A 214 2.94 2.22 4.11
N VAL A 215 2.64 1.05 3.55
CA VAL A 215 1.94 0.90 2.26
C VAL A 215 0.56 1.58 2.30
N LYS A 216 -0.11 1.59 3.46
CA LYS A 216 -1.38 2.29 3.68
C LYS A 216 -1.20 3.79 4.03
N GLY A 217 0.01 4.34 3.92
CA GLY A 217 0.32 5.74 4.23
C GLY A 217 0.45 6.04 5.73
N ILE A 218 0.60 5.02 6.57
CA ILE A 218 0.75 5.12 8.02
C ILE A 218 2.21 4.87 8.40
N GLU A 219 2.99 5.93 8.47
CA GLU A 219 4.37 5.88 8.94
C GLU A 219 4.60 6.80 10.15
N GLY A 220 5.69 6.56 10.89
CA GLY A 220 6.12 7.43 11.97
C GLY A 220 6.26 8.87 11.48
N VAL A 221 5.93 9.85 12.32
CA VAL A 221 5.98 11.27 11.95
C VAL A 221 7.41 11.63 11.56
N THR A 222 7.71 11.62 10.26
CA THR A 222 8.80 12.43 9.73
C THR A 222 8.30 13.86 9.86
N SER A 223 8.78 14.57 10.87
CA SER A 223 8.62 16.01 10.98
C SER A 223 9.16 16.63 9.70
N HIS A 224 8.30 16.83 8.71
CA HIS A 224 8.60 17.69 7.59
C HIS A 224 8.56 19.10 8.15
N ARG A 225 9.73 19.57 8.61
CA ARG A 225 9.95 21.00 8.85
C ARG A 225 9.56 21.71 7.54
N LYS A 226 8.57 22.59 7.66
CA LYS A 226 8.28 23.61 6.65
C LYS A 226 9.52 24.47 6.41
#